data_AF-A0A1Y3NDJ1-F1
#
_entry.id   AF-A0A1Y3NDJ1-F1
#
_cell.length_a   1.000
_cell.length_b   1.000
_cell.length_c   1.000
_cell.angle_alpha   90.00
_cell.angle_beta   90.00
_cell.angle_gamma   90.00
#
_symmetry.space_group_name_H-M   'P 1'
#
loop_
_entity.id
_entity.type
_entity.pdbx_description
1 polymer ?
#
loop_
_entity_poly.entity_id
_entity_poly.type
_entity_poly.pdbx_seq_one_letter_code
_entity_poly.pdbx_strand_id
1 'polypeptide(L)'
;TFKSVTFKLAGNNSRLFSKPAFNLKIHDEDLYGRSQFKLRADGSEPTFLRTKLVSDIHNRLGVPSISTNYIKLFINDYYMGLYLLSDTYKPSWVKQYYGEKNTPNLYQCEYLFDFKPAYASSCFNENKDVKENGELKSFLEKVKNAKSASDIESIFEVDHFLTEMAIDYLLGSWDHIQNPTTGHNFYLYKQKNNGKWIYLSYDFDLDFGMPSEKLINMPFEKYIKKNINLVDLLILQNPTRFEKILKDIVAKVFNPGTLYPHIDELKKFIKPLVQYDKTPDAKGNYPGRLNTLAKDYYSMEVWDANSEFTRVKTQYAYTYGLKYWVLYRYRFVCNYYKMNCDSVYMNENYRYTVNRNVEYRDPVSPNTITRTSNTNNNMARTSNTNNRSSTAVSRNSATRKVIQCWSELTNHECCPSTVTTVTYRDEYGDWGFDYNKKRWCGLTRYKEPTPDKVCWSKPLGYDCCKSCKVYLKDENGSWGIEFNRWCGIQSYCKK
;
A
#
# COMPACT_ATOMS: atom_id res chain seq x y z
N THR A 1 14.60 26.23 -19.70
CA THR A 1 14.82 26.72 -18.32
C THR A 1 13.68 27.62 -17.95
N PHE A 2 13.09 27.43 -16.78
CA PHE A 2 11.97 28.26 -16.31
C PHE A 2 12.50 29.33 -15.37
N LYS A 3 12.12 30.60 -15.59
CA LYS A 3 12.64 31.74 -14.80
C LYS A 3 12.01 31.86 -13.42
N SER A 4 10.77 31.38 -13.26
CA SER A 4 9.99 31.52 -12.04
C SER A 4 9.29 30.21 -11.71
N VAL A 5 9.58 29.65 -10.52
CA VAL A 5 8.94 28.43 -10.03
C VAL A 5 8.62 28.53 -8.53
N THR A 6 7.55 27.87 -8.09
CA THR A 6 7.35 27.53 -6.68
C THR A 6 7.77 26.09 -6.46
N PHE A 7 8.67 25.89 -5.50
CA PHE A 7 9.14 24.58 -5.09
C PHE A 7 8.92 24.42 -3.58
N LYS A 8 8.21 23.37 -3.17
CA LYS A 8 7.88 23.14 -1.75
C LYS A 8 7.74 21.65 -1.43
N LEU A 9 7.87 21.27 -0.17
CA LEU A 9 7.60 19.90 0.28
C LEU A 9 6.17 19.46 -0.09
N ALA A 10 6.03 18.18 -0.41
CA ALA A 10 4.77 17.54 -0.79
C ALA A 10 4.36 16.40 0.14
N GLY A 11 3.10 16.00 0.03
CA GLY A 11 2.49 14.91 0.78
C GLY A 11 2.30 15.21 2.26
N ASN A 12 1.83 14.19 2.98
CA ASN A 12 1.61 14.19 4.43
C ASN A 12 2.57 13.18 5.08
N ASN A 13 2.22 11.89 5.06
CA ASN A 13 3.05 10.80 5.59
C ASN A 13 4.42 10.70 4.90
N SER A 14 4.49 10.97 3.61
CA SER A 14 5.74 10.93 2.83
C SER A 14 6.80 11.93 3.31
N ARG A 15 6.44 12.93 4.13
CA ARG A 15 7.42 13.84 4.76
C ARG A 15 8.23 13.15 5.86
N LEU A 16 7.77 12.01 6.37
CA LEU A 16 8.45 11.20 7.37
C LEU A 16 9.44 10.21 6.74
N PHE A 17 9.43 10.03 5.42
CA PHE A 17 10.36 9.15 4.73
C PHE A 17 11.76 9.73 4.67
N SER A 18 12.76 8.88 4.43
CA SER A 18 14.16 9.28 4.32
C SER A 18 14.33 10.38 3.29
N LYS A 19 13.60 10.26 2.18
CA LYS A 19 13.67 11.11 1.00
C LYS A 19 12.36 11.88 0.80
N PRO A 20 12.33 13.22 0.92
CA PRO A 20 11.11 13.99 0.79
C PRO A 20 10.64 14.08 -0.67
N ALA A 21 9.32 14.16 -0.86
CA ALA A 21 8.70 14.53 -2.12
C ALA A 21 8.49 16.05 -2.22
N PHE A 22 8.37 16.58 -3.44
CA PHE A 22 8.19 18.00 -3.69
C PHE A 22 7.04 18.30 -4.65
N ASN A 23 6.41 19.45 -4.48
CA ASN A 23 5.52 20.05 -5.48
C ASN A 23 6.32 21.10 -6.25
N LEU A 24 6.25 21.03 -7.57
CA LEU A 24 6.83 22.00 -8.48
C LEU A 24 5.70 22.70 -9.24
N LYS A 25 5.64 24.02 -9.14
CA LYS A 25 4.76 24.86 -9.98
C LYS A 25 5.63 25.79 -10.81
N ILE A 26 5.44 25.77 -12.12
CA ILE A 26 6.04 26.70 -13.07
C ILE A 26 5.10 27.90 -13.19
N HIS A 27 5.64 29.11 -13.10
CA HIS A 27 4.91 30.34 -13.36
C HIS A 27 5.22 30.81 -14.78
N ASP A 28 4.25 31.44 -15.45
CA ASP A 28 4.35 32.09 -16.77
C ASP A 28 4.53 31.17 -18.00
N GLU A 29 5.06 29.97 -17.84
CA GLU A 29 5.25 28.97 -18.89
C GLU A 29 4.65 27.60 -18.49
N ASP A 30 4.75 26.63 -19.40
CA ASP A 30 4.44 25.24 -19.11
C ASP A 30 5.50 24.28 -19.67
N LEU A 31 5.55 23.08 -19.10
CA LEU A 31 6.34 21.96 -19.59
C LEU A 31 5.36 20.95 -20.20
N TYR A 32 5.35 20.83 -21.52
CA TYR A 32 4.45 19.92 -22.27
C TYR A 32 2.95 20.13 -21.96
N GLY A 33 2.51 21.39 -21.80
CA GLY A 33 1.12 21.72 -21.47
C GLY A 33 0.76 21.51 -19.99
N ARG A 34 1.75 21.39 -19.11
CA ARG A 34 1.59 21.24 -17.65
C ARG A 34 2.40 22.28 -16.90
N SER A 35 1.77 22.93 -15.92
CA SER A 35 2.43 23.91 -15.06
C SER A 35 2.67 23.41 -13.64
N GLN A 36 2.14 22.23 -13.27
CA GLN A 36 2.19 21.71 -11.91
C GLN A 36 2.48 20.22 -11.89
N PHE A 37 3.50 19.84 -11.12
CA PHE A 37 4.00 18.48 -11.01
C PHE A 37 4.29 18.09 -9.57
N LYS A 38 4.24 16.80 -9.30
CA LYS A 38 4.75 16.19 -8.07
C LYS A 38 6.07 15.48 -8.40
N LEU A 39 7.14 15.86 -7.71
CA LEU A 39 8.41 15.12 -7.72
C LEU A 39 8.35 14.09 -6.60
N ARG A 40 8.10 12.84 -6.96
CA ARG A 40 7.88 11.75 -6.02
C ARG A 40 9.17 10.98 -5.77
N ALA A 41 9.45 10.72 -4.50
CA ALA A 41 10.54 9.86 -4.08
C ALA A 41 10.12 8.37 -4.01
N ASP A 42 8.80 8.09 -3.95
CA ASP A 42 8.20 6.76 -3.78
C ASP A 42 8.92 5.88 -2.75
N GLY A 43 9.32 6.46 -1.62
CA GLY A 43 10.08 5.75 -0.58
C GLY A 43 9.31 4.60 0.08
N SER A 44 8.00 4.54 -0.07
CA SER A 44 7.15 3.44 0.42
C SER A 44 7.43 2.11 -0.29
N GLU A 45 7.98 2.13 -1.50
CA GLU A 45 8.09 0.97 -2.38
C GLU A 45 9.53 0.72 -2.88
N PRO A 46 9.98 -0.54 -3.01
CA PRO A 46 11.40 -0.86 -3.23
C PRO A 46 11.94 -0.71 -4.66
N THR A 47 11.11 -0.46 -5.66
CA THR A 47 11.43 -0.61 -7.10
C THR A 47 11.52 0.70 -7.89
N PHE A 48 10.84 1.77 -7.46
CA PHE A 48 10.54 2.98 -8.26
C PHE A 48 9.74 2.70 -9.55
N LEU A 49 9.12 1.52 -9.67
CA LEU A 49 8.43 1.09 -10.87
C LEU A 49 6.91 1.18 -10.72
N ARG A 50 6.34 1.10 -9.51
CA ARG A 50 4.89 0.92 -9.33
C ARG A 50 4.10 2.07 -9.95
N THR A 51 4.38 3.31 -9.54
CA THR A 51 3.65 4.47 -10.08
C THR A 51 3.82 4.62 -11.59
N LYS A 52 5.02 4.35 -12.12
CA LYS A 52 5.27 4.39 -13.56
C LYS A 52 4.45 3.33 -14.31
N LEU A 53 4.48 2.09 -13.85
CA LEU A 53 3.75 0.97 -14.45
C LEU A 53 2.25 1.23 -14.47
N VAL A 54 1.69 1.75 -13.38
CA VAL A 54 0.25 2.06 -13.32
C VAL A 54 -0.09 3.20 -14.28
N SER A 55 0.72 4.27 -14.35
CA SER A 55 0.49 5.33 -15.35
C SER A 55 0.60 4.82 -16.79
N ASP A 56 1.50 3.87 -17.07
CA ASP A 56 1.66 3.27 -18.39
C ASP A 56 0.51 2.34 -18.78
N ILE A 57 -0.06 1.63 -17.80
CA ILE A 57 -1.28 0.83 -18.00
C ILE A 57 -2.42 1.74 -18.45
N HIS A 58 -2.63 2.88 -17.77
CA HIS A 58 -3.65 3.85 -18.18
C HIS A 58 -3.38 4.40 -19.58
N ASN A 59 -2.14 4.81 -19.86
CA ASN A 59 -1.74 5.32 -21.18
C ASN A 59 -1.96 4.29 -22.29
N ARG A 60 -1.60 3.02 -22.06
CA ARG A 60 -1.77 1.93 -23.03
C ARG A 60 -3.25 1.60 -23.28
N LEU A 61 -4.11 1.78 -22.27
CA LEU A 61 -5.55 1.60 -22.41
C LEU A 61 -6.26 2.83 -23.00
N GLY A 62 -5.57 3.96 -23.15
CA GLY A 62 -6.18 5.23 -23.57
C GLY A 62 -7.10 5.83 -22.50
N VAL A 63 -6.91 5.46 -21.23
CA VAL A 63 -7.71 5.94 -20.11
C VAL A 63 -7.14 7.28 -19.63
N PRO A 64 -7.96 8.35 -19.53
CA PRO A 64 -7.50 9.62 -18.97
C PRO A 64 -6.96 9.45 -17.55
N SER A 65 -5.67 9.66 -17.34
CA SER A 65 -5.02 9.56 -16.04
C SER A 65 -3.80 10.49 -15.94
N ILE A 66 -3.13 10.50 -14.79
CA ILE A 66 -1.82 11.15 -14.64
C ILE A 66 -0.73 10.33 -15.33
N SER A 67 0.23 11.02 -15.95
CA SER A 67 1.44 10.42 -16.51
C SER A 67 2.63 10.66 -15.60
N THR A 68 3.57 9.71 -15.58
CA THR A 68 4.78 9.77 -14.77
C THR A 68 6.02 9.42 -15.59
N ASN A 69 7.15 10.08 -15.33
CA ASN A 69 8.47 9.75 -15.90
C ASN A 69 9.59 9.95 -14.87
N TYR A 70 10.79 9.48 -15.18
CA TYR A 70 11.95 9.58 -14.29
C TYR A 70 12.76 10.86 -14.49
N ILE A 71 13.27 11.41 -13.40
CA ILE A 71 14.18 12.56 -13.41
C ILE A 71 15.36 12.35 -12.44
N LYS A 72 16.49 12.98 -12.74
CA LYS A 72 17.54 13.25 -11.76
C LYS A 72 17.26 14.61 -11.14
N LEU A 73 17.11 14.68 -9.83
CA LEU A 73 16.89 15.95 -9.15
C LEU A 73 18.20 16.49 -8.59
N PHE A 74 18.47 17.76 -8.86
CA PHE A 74 19.54 18.53 -8.24
C PHE A 74 18.93 19.76 -7.57
N ILE A 75 19.38 20.09 -6.35
CA ILE A 75 19.02 21.33 -5.67
C ILE A 75 20.32 22.03 -5.29
N ASN A 76 20.56 23.24 -5.82
CA ASN A 76 21.82 23.98 -5.64
C ASN A 76 23.06 23.12 -5.96
N ASP A 77 23.03 22.44 -7.12
CA ASP A 77 24.06 21.50 -7.59
C ASP A 77 24.27 20.24 -6.73
N TYR A 78 23.53 20.08 -5.63
CA TYR A 78 23.53 18.85 -4.85
C TYR A 78 22.58 17.83 -5.46
N TYR A 79 23.13 16.65 -5.82
CA TYR A 79 22.34 15.54 -6.32
C TYR A 79 21.41 14.99 -5.23
N MET A 80 20.11 15.14 -5.45
CA MET A 80 19.06 14.65 -4.57
C MET A 80 18.64 13.22 -4.89
N GLY A 81 19.16 12.61 -5.95
CA GLY A 81 18.82 11.24 -6.32
C GLY A 81 17.81 11.11 -7.47
N LEU A 82 17.35 9.87 -7.69
CA LEU A 82 16.30 9.53 -8.64
C LEU A 82 14.93 9.94 -8.08
N TYR A 83 14.12 10.63 -8.89
CA TYR A 83 12.74 10.98 -8.58
C TYR A 83 11.83 10.63 -9.76
N LEU A 84 10.53 10.49 -9.47
CA LEU A 84 9.50 10.42 -10.48
C LEU A 84 8.86 11.82 -10.64
N LEU A 85 8.86 12.35 -11.86
CA LEU A 85 8.10 13.52 -12.27
C LEU A 85 6.70 13.06 -12.68
N SER A 86 5.70 13.33 -11.84
CA SER A 86 4.31 12.99 -12.08
C SER A 86 3.50 14.25 -12.37
N ASP A 87 2.63 14.17 -13.36
CA ASP A 87 1.55 15.13 -13.56
C ASP A 87 0.61 15.14 -12.34
N THR A 88 -0.19 16.19 -12.24
CA THR A 88 -1.22 16.34 -11.20
C THR A 88 -2.52 16.85 -11.82
N TYR A 89 -3.65 16.39 -11.32
CA TYR A 89 -4.95 16.92 -11.73
C TYR A 89 -5.10 18.35 -11.22
N LYS A 90 -4.94 19.30 -12.14
CA LYS A 90 -5.06 20.74 -11.94
C LYS A 90 -5.79 21.35 -13.14
N PRO A 91 -6.24 22.61 -13.09
CA PRO A 91 -6.86 23.25 -14.25
C PRO A 91 -6.04 23.18 -15.54
N SER A 92 -4.70 23.19 -15.46
CA SER A 92 -3.84 22.99 -16.65
C SER A 92 -3.93 21.60 -17.25
N TRP A 93 -4.12 20.55 -16.43
CA TRP A 93 -4.35 19.19 -16.91
C TRP A 93 -5.71 19.09 -17.61
N VAL A 94 -6.75 19.67 -17.00
CA VAL A 94 -8.10 19.72 -17.58
C VAL A 94 -8.12 20.49 -18.90
N LYS A 95 -7.40 21.61 -19.00
CA LYS A 95 -7.21 22.36 -20.25
C LYS A 95 -6.67 21.47 -21.37
N GLN A 96 -5.68 20.62 -21.08
CA GLN A 96 -5.06 19.78 -22.10
C GLN A 96 -5.98 18.64 -22.55
N TYR A 97 -6.60 17.94 -21.60
CA TYR A 97 -7.41 16.75 -21.91
C TYR A 97 -8.81 17.12 -22.44
N TYR A 98 -9.40 18.19 -21.92
CA TYR A 98 -10.80 18.54 -22.17
C TYR A 98 -11.01 19.94 -22.75
N GLY A 99 -9.93 20.70 -23.01
CA GLY A 99 -10.02 22.04 -23.58
C GLY A 99 -10.56 23.12 -22.62
N GLU A 100 -10.75 22.80 -21.33
CA GLU A 100 -11.35 23.72 -20.36
C GLU A 100 -10.28 24.38 -19.46
N LYS A 101 -9.93 25.64 -19.77
CA LYS A 101 -8.85 26.38 -19.08
C LYS A 101 -9.12 26.70 -17.60
N ASN A 102 -10.33 27.17 -17.29
CA ASN A 102 -10.70 27.68 -15.98
C ASN A 102 -11.85 26.85 -15.41
N THR A 103 -11.65 25.54 -15.31
CA THR A 103 -12.72 24.67 -14.82
C THR A 103 -13.12 25.05 -13.40
N PRO A 104 -14.44 25.20 -13.12
CA PRO A 104 -14.93 25.37 -11.76
C PRO A 104 -15.25 24.03 -11.10
N ASN A 105 -15.09 22.88 -11.77
CA ASN A 105 -15.65 21.61 -11.33
C ASN A 105 -14.62 20.47 -11.22
N LEU A 106 -13.41 20.74 -10.75
CA LEU A 106 -12.40 19.73 -10.46
C LEU A 106 -12.20 19.62 -8.94
N TYR A 107 -12.51 18.46 -8.35
CA TYR A 107 -12.49 18.26 -6.91
C TYR A 107 -11.57 17.11 -6.53
N GLN A 108 -10.60 17.36 -5.64
CA GLN A 108 -9.81 16.32 -4.98
C GLN A 108 -10.59 15.78 -3.78
N CYS A 109 -10.83 14.47 -3.71
CA CYS A 109 -11.58 13.86 -2.60
C CYS A 109 -10.64 13.14 -1.62
N GLU A 110 -10.72 13.50 -0.33
CA GLU A 110 -9.86 12.95 0.72
C GLU A 110 -10.60 12.02 1.70
N TYR A 111 -11.91 12.21 1.89
CA TYR A 111 -12.70 11.38 2.82
C TYR A 111 -14.10 11.08 2.26
N LEU A 112 -14.17 10.52 1.05
CA LEU A 112 -15.43 10.17 0.38
C LEU A 112 -15.68 8.66 0.50
N PHE A 113 -16.25 8.24 1.63
CA PHE A 113 -16.49 6.84 1.95
C PHE A 113 -17.54 6.16 1.07
N ASP A 114 -18.45 6.96 0.51
CA ASP A 114 -19.53 6.59 -0.40
C ASP A 114 -19.97 7.85 -1.18
N PHE A 115 -20.63 7.69 -2.31
CA PHE A 115 -21.06 8.77 -3.20
C PHE A 115 -22.36 9.42 -2.71
N LYS A 116 -22.28 10.02 -1.51
CA LYS A 116 -23.39 10.68 -0.83
C LYS A 116 -23.07 12.14 -0.52
N PRO A 117 -24.08 13.04 -0.56
CA PRO A 117 -23.92 14.47 -0.30
C PRO A 117 -23.31 14.78 1.08
N ALA A 118 -23.52 13.91 2.06
CA ALA A 118 -22.94 14.03 3.40
C ALA A 118 -21.41 14.09 3.40
N TYR A 119 -20.75 13.58 2.36
CA TYR A 119 -19.30 13.58 2.22
C TYR A 119 -18.77 14.69 1.28
N ALA A 120 -19.64 15.54 0.74
CA ALA A 120 -19.27 16.56 -0.24
C ALA A 120 -18.26 17.61 0.31
N SER A 121 -18.24 17.84 1.62
CA SER A 121 -17.28 18.74 2.28
C SER A 121 -15.85 18.19 2.33
N SER A 122 -15.69 16.88 2.10
CA SER A 122 -14.38 16.21 2.06
C SER A 122 -13.77 16.15 0.67
N CYS A 123 -14.38 16.85 -0.29
CA CYS A 123 -13.86 17.04 -1.63
C CYS A 123 -13.58 18.52 -1.87
N PHE A 124 -12.33 18.84 -2.16
CA PHE A 124 -11.82 20.21 -2.24
C PHE A 124 -11.63 20.62 -3.70
N ASN A 125 -12.16 21.79 -4.07
CA ASN A 125 -12.02 22.28 -5.43
C ASN A 125 -10.58 22.74 -5.70
N GLU A 126 -10.01 22.32 -6.83
CA GLU A 126 -8.68 22.73 -7.27
C GLU A 126 -8.62 24.19 -7.75
N ASN A 127 -9.77 24.74 -8.14
CA ASN A 127 -9.92 26.15 -8.37
C ASN A 127 -10.28 26.84 -7.04
N LYS A 128 -9.30 27.52 -6.45
CA LYS A 128 -9.43 28.21 -5.15
C LYS A 128 -10.41 29.38 -5.15
N ASP A 129 -10.81 29.85 -6.32
CA ASP A 129 -11.81 30.92 -6.47
C ASP A 129 -13.24 30.38 -6.26
N VAL A 130 -13.44 29.07 -6.42
CA VAL A 130 -14.71 28.39 -6.16
C VAL A 130 -14.86 28.12 -4.67
N LYS A 131 -15.82 28.79 -4.02
CA LYS A 131 -16.09 28.66 -2.58
C LYS A 131 -17.20 27.67 -2.25
N GLU A 132 -18.04 27.35 -3.23
CA GLU A 132 -19.21 26.51 -3.04
C GLU A 132 -19.09 25.19 -3.81
N ASN A 133 -19.68 24.13 -3.26
CA ASN A 133 -19.67 22.78 -3.84
C ASN A 133 -21.08 22.34 -4.33
N GLY A 134 -21.90 23.29 -4.78
CA GLY A 134 -23.29 23.04 -5.19
C GLY A 134 -23.42 21.99 -6.31
N GLU A 135 -22.58 22.08 -7.33
CA GLU A 135 -22.55 21.11 -8.44
C GLU A 135 -22.19 19.70 -7.97
N LEU A 136 -21.16 19.57 -7.14
CA LEU A 136 -20.78 18.28 -6.56
C LEU A 136 -21.89 17.71 -5.68
N LYS A 137 -22.51 18.53 -4.81
CA LYS A 137 -23.64 18.10 -3.97
C LYS A 137 -24.81 17.62 -4.83
N SER A 138 -25.15 18.33 -5.89
CA SER A 138 -26.21 17.93 -6.84
C SER A 138 -25.90 16.59 -7.50
N PHE A 139 -24.66 16.38 -7.93
CA PHE A 139 -24.22 15.09 -8.46
C PHE A 139 -24.37 13.96 -7.44
N LEU A 140 -23.87 14.15 -6.22
CA LEU A 140 -23.95 13.14 -5.17
C LEU A 140 -25.39 12.84 -4.75
N GLU A 141 -26.31 13.83 -4.75
CA GLU A 141 -27.74 13.58 -4.53
C GLU A 141 -28.34 12.72 -5.66
N LYS A 142 -27.99 12.99 -6.92
CA LYS A 142 -28.46 12.17 -8.04
C LYS A 142 -27.95 10.74 -7.93
N VAL A 143 -26.67 10.54 -7.59
CA VAL A 143 -26.10 9.20 -7.38
C VAL A 143 -26.79 8.48 -6.21
N LYS A 144 -27.00 9.16 -5.08
CA LYS A 144 -27.71 8.61 -3.93
C LYS A 144 -29.14 8.16 -4.27
N ASN A 145 -29.84 8.88 -5.14
CA ASN A 145 -31.23 8.61 -5.50
C ASN A 145 -31.39 7.67 -6.72
N ALA A 146 -30.29 7.34 -7.41
CA ALA A 146 -30.29 6.41 -8.53
C ALA A 146 -30.69 5.01 -8.08
N LYS A 147 -31.45 4.32 -8.92
CA LYS A 147 -31.96 2.96 -8.65
C LYS A 147 -31.40 1.93 -9.63
N SER A 148 -30.75 2.39 -10.68
CA SER A 148 -30.25 1.57 -11.77
C SER A 148 -28.99 2.17 -12.39
N ALA A 149 -28.21 1.36 -13.10
CA ALA A 149 -27.09 1.85 -13.89
C ALA A 149 -27.51 2.91 -14.93
N SER A 150 -28.70 2.78 -15.54
CA SER A 150 -29.20 3.75 -16.53
C SER A 150 -29.43 5.15 -15.96
N ASP A 151 -29.79 5.27 -14.67
CA ASP A 151 -29.92 6.57 -14.02
C ASP A 151 -28.56 7.31 -13.93
N ILE A 152 -27.47 6.54 -13.87
CA ILE A 152 -26.10 7.05 -13.73
C ILE A 152 -25.48 7.40 -15.08
N GLU A 153 -25.80 6.65 -16.16
CA GLU A 153 -25.22 6.85 -17.51
C GLU A 153 -25.33 8.28 -18.04
N SER A 154 -26.41 8.98 -17.70
CA SER A 154 -26.66 10.35 -18.16
C SER A 154 -25.79 11.40 -17.47
N ILE A 155 -25.23 11.08 -16.30
CA ILE A 155 -24.52 12.04 -15.44
C ILE A 155 -23.08 11.64 -15.13
N PHE A 156 -22.64 10.43 -15.48
CA PHE A 156 -21.33 9.90 -15.11
C PHE A 156 -20.74 9.01 -16.20
N GLU A 157 -19.41 9.01 -16.32
CA GLU A 157 -18.67 8.15 -17.25
C GLU A 157 -18.56 6.73 -16.68
N VAL A 158 -19.59 5.92 -16.89
CA VAL A 158 -19.70 4.57 -16.33
C VAL A 158 -18.57 3.66 -16.83
N ASP A 159 -18.30 3.59 -18.15
CA ASP A 159 -17.24 2.71 -18.68
C ASP A 159 -15.85 3.08 -18.15
N HIS A 160 -15.59 4.38 -18.00
CA HIS A 160 -14.34 4.85 -17.41
C HIS A 160 -14.21 4.37 -15.96
N PHE A 161 -15.25 4.57 -15.15
CA PHE A 161 -15.25 4.11 -13.76
C PHE A 161 -15.10 2.58 -13.65
N LEU A 162 -15.79 1.81 -14.47
CA LEU A 162 -15.64 0.35 -14.49
C LEU A 162 -14.23 -0.09 -14.88
N THR A 163 -13.58 0.65 -15.78
CA THR A 163 -12.19 0.44 -16.19
C THR A 163 -11.23 0.70 -15.04
N GLU A 164 -11.39 1.83 -14.34
CA GLU A 164 -10.61 2.16 -13.13
C GLU A 164 -10.78 1.10 -12.04
N MET A 165 -12.01 0.64 -11.79
CA MET A 165 -12.28 -0.42 -10.79
C MET A 165 -11.61 -1.74 -11.18
N ALA A 166 -11.54 -2.06 -12.47
CA ALA A 166 -10.88 -3.26 -12.95
C ALA A 166 -9.35 -3.14 -12.85
N ILE A 167 -8.78 -1.96 -13.12
CA ILE A 167 -7.36 -1.67 -12.93
C ILE A 167 -7.00 -1.83 -11.44
N ASP A 168 -7.70 -1.14 -10.54
CA ASP A 168 -7.50 -1.23 -9.09
C ASP A 168 -7.57 -2.68 -8.61
N TYR A 169 -8.58 -3.42 -9.06
CA TYR A 169 -8.75 -4.83 -8.72
C TYR A 169 -7.57 -5.71 -9.19
N LEU A 170 -7.09 -5.53 -10.42
CA LEU A 170 -5.95 -6.29 -10.94
C LEU A 170 -4.64 -5.92 -10.24
N LEU A 171 -4.48 -4.65 -9.88
CA LEU A 171 -3.31 -4.17 -9.16
C LEU A 171 -3.38 -4.47 -7.66
N GLY A 172 -4.54 -4.89 -7.14
CA GLY A 172 -4.72 -5.07 -5.69
C GLY A 172 -4.50 -3.76 -4.94
N SER A 173 -4.87 -2.65 -5.56
CA SER A 173 -4.86 -1.32 -4.95
C SER A 173 -5.80 -1.38 -3.74
N TRP A 174 -5.45 -0.82 -2.59
CA TRP A 174 -6.37 -0.77 -1.44
C TRP A 174 -6.60 0.66 -0.97
N ASP A 175 -5.71 1.57 -1.36
CA ASP A 175 -5.64 2.93 -0.85
C ASP A 175 -6.42 3.93 -1.72
N HIS A 176 -7.36 3.46 -2.56
CA HIS A 176 -8.22 4.31 -3.39
C HIS A 176 -9.66 4.40 -2.81
N ILE A 177 -10.69 4.29 -3.65
CA ILE A 177 -12.11 4.33 -3.26
C ILE A 177 -12.49 3.24 -2.22
N GLN A 178 -11.82 2.09 -2.29
CA GLN A 178 -11.98 0.93 -1.42
C GLN A 178 -11.26 1.07 -0.07
N ASN A 179 -10.50 2.15 0.15
CA ASN A 179 -9.85 2.38 1.43
C ASN A 179 -10.92 2.42 2.55
N PRO A 180 -10.79 1.58 3.59
CA PRO A 180 -11.82 1.46 4.63
C PRO A 180 -11.89 2.67 5.57
N THR A 181 -10.82 3.45 5.68
CA THR A 181 -10.69 4.58 6.63
C THR A 181 -10.87 5.94 5.98
N THR A 182 -10.74 6.07 4.66
CA THR A 182 -10.85 7.37 3.98
C THR A 182 -11.71 7.34 2.72
N GLY A 183 -11.52 6.37 1.82
CA GLY A 183 -12.08 6.46 0.46
C GLY A 183 -11.52 7.68 -0.27
N HIS A 184 -10.24 7.61 -0.64
CA HIS A 184 -9.44 8.76 -1.09
C HIS A 184 -8.61 8.41 -2.32
N ASN A 185 -7.62 9.25 -2.68
CA ASN A 185 -6.75 9.05 -3.84
C ASN A 185 -7.46 9.07 -5.20
N PHE A 186 -8.50 9.90 -5.30
CA PHE A 186 -9.12 10.22 -6.58
C PHE A 186 -9.64 11.66 -6.64
N TYR A 187 -9.93 12.10 -7.86
CA TYR A 187 -10.61 13.33 -8.17
C TYR A 187 -11.97 13.04 -8.81
N LEU A 188 -12.89 13.98 -8.67
CA LEU A 188 -14.12 14.04 -9.45
C LEU A 188 -14.08 15.29 -10.31
N TYR A 189 -14.33 15.13 -11.60
CA TYR A 189 -14.37 16.23 -12.56
C TYR A 189 -15.68 16.23 -13.34
N LYS A 190 -16.38 17.36 -13.41
CA LYS A 190 -17.54 17.54 -14.29
C LYS A 190 -17.07 18.07 -15.64
N GLN A 191 -17.17 17.25 -16.68
CA GLN A 191 -16.74 17.61 -18.01
C GLN A 191 -17.65 18.67 -18.65
N LYS A 192 -17.04 19.69 -19.25
CA LYS A 192 -17.78 20.80 -19.89
C LYS A 192 -18.51 20.39 -21.18
N ASN A 193 -17.94 19.46 -21.94
CA ASN A 193 -18.42 19.07 -23.27
C ASN A 193 -19.75 18.28 -23.23
N ASN A 194 -19.90 17.37 -22.27
CA ASN A 194 -21.05 16.48 -22.17
C ASN A 194 -21.81 16.59 -20.83
N GLY A 195 -21.29 17.37 -19.87
CA GLY A 195 -21.89 17.57 -18.55
C GLY A 195 -21.76 16.39 -17.59
N LYS A 196 -21.10 15.29 -18.00
CA LYS A 196 -20.90 14.08 -17.19
C LYS A 196 -19.73 14.24 -16.24
N TRP A 197 -19.85 13.60 -15.09
CA TRP A 197 -18.78 13.46 -14.12
C TRP A 197 -17.87 12.28 -14.48
N ILE A 198 -16.58 12.40 -14.15
CA ILE A 198 -15.58 11.35 -14.32
C ILE A 198 -14.76 11.19 -13.03
N TYR A 199 -14.46 9.94 -12.69
CA TYR A 199 -13.59 9.54 -11.59
C TYR A 199 -12.15 9.49 -12.08
N LEU A 200 -11.19 10.07 -11.37
CA LEU A 200 -9.80 10.14 -11.81
C LEU A 200 -8.85 9.71 -10.69
N SER A 201 -8.29 8.50 -10.77
CA SER A 201 -7.40 7.94 -9.74
C SER A 201 -6.00 8.58 -9.75
N TYR A 202 -5.34 8.60 -8.59
CA TYR A 202 -3.93 8.99 -8.44
C TYR A 202 -3.28 8.30 -7.23
N ASP A 203 -1.96 8.48 -7.06
CA ASP A 203 -1.19 7.97 -5.90
C ASP A 203 -0.95 6.44 -5.87
N PHE A 204 -0.30 5.94 -6.91
CA PHE A 204 -0.16 4.51 -7.22
C PHE A 204 1.06 3.80 -6.57
N ASP A 205 1.70 4.37 -5.55
CA ASP A 205 2.89 3.76 -4.94
C ASP A 205 2.58 2.50 -4.11
N LEU A 206 1.34 2.39 -3.60
CA LEU A 206 0.85 1.23 -2.84
C LEU A 206 0.19 0.15 -3.70
N ASP A 207 0.25 0.27 -5.03
CA ASP A 207 -0.32 -0.73 -5.94
C ASP A 207 0.55 -2.00 -6.05
N PHE A 208 0.08 -2.97 -6.84
CA PHE A 208 0.66 -4.30 -6.95
C PHE A 208 0.64 -5.05 -5.60
N GLY A 209 -0.49 -4.96 -4.90
CA GLY A 209 -0.79 -5.75 -3.70
C GLY A 209 -0.08 -5.30 -2.44
N MET A 210 0.47 -4.09 -2.40
CA MET A 210 1.09 -3.57 -1.18
C MET A 210 0.01 -2.94 -0.27
N PRO A 211 -0.03 -3.22 1.04
CA PRO A 211 0.84 -4.12 1.81
C PRO A 211 0.26 -5.52 2.02
N SER A 212 -0.85 -5.89 1.37
CA SER A 212 -1.61 -7.09 1.72
C SER A 212 -1.53 -8.19 0.67
N GLU A 213 -0.87 -9.29 1.01
CA GLU A 213 -0.81 -10.49 0.15
C GLU A 213 -2.18 -11.12 -0.12
N LYS A 214 -3.14 -10.91 0.78
CA LYS A 214 -4.45 -11.57 0.72
C LYS A 214 -5.22 -11.19 -0.55
N LEU A 215 -4.88 -10.05 -1.14
CA LEU A 215 -5.55 -9.51 -2.32
C LEU A 215 -5.24 -10.32 -3.60
N ILE A 216 -4.14 -11.08 -3.64
CA ILE A 216 -3.67 -11.73 -4.88
C ILE A 216 -4.66 -12.76 -5.44
N ASN A 217 -5.32 -13.52 -4.55
CA ASN A 217 -6.28 -14.57 -4.89
C ASN A 217 -7.71 -14.22 -4.44
N MET A 218 -8.02 -12.92 -4.39
CA MET A 218 -9.32 -12.44 -3.91
C MET A 218 -10.26 -12.13 -5.09
N PRO A 219 -11.51 -12.64 -5.08
CA PRO A 219 -12.51 -12.27 -6.06
C PRO A 219 -13.04 -10.84 -5.79
N PHE A 220 -13.59 -10.18 -6.82
CA PHE A 220 -13.91 -8.73 -6.77
C PHE A 220 -14.85 -8.38 -5.61
N GLU A 221 -15.89 -9.16 -5.37
CA GLU A 221 -16.89 -8.96 -4.32
C GLU A 221 -16.33 -9.05 -2.91
N LYS A 222 -15.17 -9.71 -2.73
CA LYS A 222 -14.46 -9.75 -1.44
C LYS A 222 -13.39 -8.67 -1.33
N TYR A 223 -12.87 -8.23 -2.47
CA TYR A 223 -11.87 -7.17 -2.57
C TYR A 223 -12.47 -5.79 -2.29
N ILE A 224 -13.62 -5.51 -2.90
CA ILE A 224 -14.24 -4.20 -2.83
C ILE A 224 -14.90 -3.98 -1.46
N LYS A 225 -14.74 -2.78 -0.92
CA LYS A 225 -15.42 -2.37 0.31
C LYS A 225 -16.94 -2.40 0.10
N LYS A 226 -17.67 -2.93 1.09
CA LYS A 226 -19.13 -2.97 1.08
C LYS A 226 -19.76 -1.57 1.16
N ASN A 227 -20.95 -1.43 0.60
CA ASN A 227 -21.80 -0.24 0.69
C ASN A 227 -21.23 1.00 0.00
N ILE A 228 -20.58 0.82 -1.16
CA ILE A 228 -20.26 1.92 -2.07
C ILE A 228 -21.35 1.91 -3.14
N ASN A 229 -22.28 2.87 -3.08
CA ASN A 229 -23.51 2.83 -3.87
C ASN A 229 -23.26 2.69 -5.39
N LEU A 230 -22.26 3.39 -5.92
CA LEU A 230 -21.88 3.26 -7.33
C LEU A 230 -21.39 1.86 -7.69
N VAL A 231 -20.58 1.23 -6.84
CA VAL A 231 -20.09 -0.13 -7.07
C VAL A 231 -21.25 -1.12 -6.99
N ASP A 232 -22.13 -0.96 -6.01
CA ASP A 232 -23.29 -1.83 -5.85
C ASP A 232 -24.18 -1.79 -7.10
N LEU A 233 -24.53 -0.58 -7.57
CA LEU A 233 -25.37 -0.36 -8.75
C LEU A 233 -24.71 -0.77 -10.08
N LEU A 234 -23.42 -0.45 -10.27
CA LEU A 234 -22.75 -0.60 -11.56
C LEU A 234 -22.02 -1.95 -11.72
N ILE A 235 -21.73 -2.65 -10.62
CA ILE A 235 -20.94 -3.89 -10.64
C ILE A 235 -21.65 -5.03 -9.91
N LEU A 236 -21.94 -4.90 -8.61
CA LEU A 236 -22.35 -6.06 -7.82
C LEU A 236 -23.76 -6.56 -8.15
N GLN A 237 -24.68 -5.69 -8.57
CA GLN A 237 -26.00 -6.09 -9.03
C GLN A 237 -25.98 -6.80 -10.40
N ASN A 238 -25.09 -6.38 -11.30
CA ASN A 238 -24.91 -7.01 -12.60
C ASN A 238 -23.44 -6.86 -13.06
N PRO A 239 -22.59 -7.89 -12.84
CA PRO A 239 -21.16 -7.79 -13.10
C PRO A 239 -20.80 -7.92 -14.58
N THR A 240 -21.75 -8.21 -15.48
CA THR A 240 -21.49 -8.58 -16.88
C THR A 240 -20.61 -7.56 -17.62
N ARG A 241 -20.92 -6.26 -17.49
CA ARG A 241 -20.15 -5.20 -18.16
C ARG A 241 -18.76 -5.04 -17.55
N PHE A 242 -18.67 -5.07 -16.23
CA PHE A 242 -17.41 -5.02 -15.50
C PHE A 242 -16.50 -6.20 -15.86
N GLU A 243 -17.03 -7.43 -15.86
CA GLU A 243 -16.25 -8.63 -16.22
C GLU A 243 -15.76 -8.59 -17.65
N LYS A 244 -16.54 -8.05 -18.59
CA LYS A 244 -16.10 -7.85 -19.97
C LYS A 244 -14.90 -6.91 -20.02
N ILE A 245 -15.00 -5.75 -19.36
CA ILE A 245 -13.91 -4.76 -19.28
C ILE A 245 -12.67 -5.38 -18.61
N LEU A 246 -12.86 -6.07 -17.49
CA LEU A 246 -11.79 -6.77 -16.77
C LEU A 246 -11.06 -7.76 -17.67
N LYS A 247 -11.80 -8.61 -18.39
CA LYS A 247 -11.23 -9.60 -19.33
C LYS A 247 -10.44 -8.92 -20.45
N ASP A 248 -10.97 -7.81 -20.99
CA ASP A 248 -10.29 -7.04 -22.02
C ASP A 248 -8.97 -6.42 -21.52
N ILE A 249 -8.94 -5.89 -20.29
CA ILE A 249 -7.74 -5.33 -19.67
C ILE A 249 -6.69 -6.43 -19.44
N VAL A 250 -7.09 -7.59 -18.93
CA VAL A 250 -6.19 -8.74 -18.73
C VAL A 250 -5.57 -9.17 -20.06
N ALA A 251 -6.38 -9.28 -21.12
CA ALA A 251 -5.89 -9.68 -22.44
C ALA A 251 -4.93 -8.65 -23.06
N LYS A 252 -5.18 -7.35 -22.89
CA LYS A 252 -4.43 -6.28 -23.56
C LYS A 252 -3.20 -5.80 -22.79
N VAL A 253 -3.29 -5.73 -21.46
CA VAL A 253 -2.28 -5.03 -20.64
C VAL A 253 -1.86 -5.80 -19.39
N PHE A 254 -2.77 -6.40 -18.62
CA PHE A 254 -2.42 -7.07 -17.36
C PHE A 254 -2.16 -8.57 -17.56
N ASN A 255 -1.14 -8.89 -18.34
CA ASN A 255 -0.67 -10.27 -18.52
C ASN A 255 0.86 -10.33 -18.52
N PRO A 256 1.46 -11.46 -18.12
CA PRO A 256 2.92 -11.59 -18.06
C PRO A 256 3.62 -11.31 -19.40
N GLY A 257 3.05 -11.75 -20.53
CA GLY A 257 3.61 -11.52 -21.86
C GLY A 257 3.72 -10.03 -22.23
N THR A 258 2.90 -9.18 -21.63
CA THR A 258 2.92 -7.72 -21.82
C THR A 258 3.71 -7.00 -20.73
N LEU A 259 3.46 -7.32 -19.46
CA LEU A 259 4.06 -6.59 -18.34
C LEU A 259 5.50 -6.99 -18.07
N TYR A 260 5.92 -8.23 -18.32
CA TYR A 260 7.31 -8.61 -18.03
C TYR A 260 8.32 -7.87 -18.92
N PRO A 261 8.14 -7.83 -20.26
CA PRO A 261 9.03 -7.04 -21.11
C PRO A 261 9.07 -5.56 -20.72
N HIS A 262 7.93 -4.98 -20.34
CA HIS A 262 7.84 -3.58 -19.92
C HIS A 262 8.56 -3.33 -18.59
N ILE A 263 8.38 -4.21 -17.60
CA ILE A 263 9.13 -4.18 -16.34
C ILE A 263 10.63 -4.28 -16.62
N ASP A 264 11.06 -5.19 -17.49
CA ASP A 264 12.47 -5.38 -17.85
C ASP A 264 13.07 -4.16 -18.56
N GLU A 265 12.31 -3.55 -19.46
CA GLU A 265 12.69 -2.31 -20.15
C GLU A 265 12.90 -1.17 -19.15
N LEU A 266 11.91 -0.90 -18.29
CA LEU A 266 12.01 0.16 -17.29
C LEU A 266 13.13 -0.12 -16.28
N LYS A 267 13.24 -1.35 -15.79
CA LYS A 267 14.30 -1.78 -14.88
C LYS A 267 15.68 -1.54 -15.49
N LYS A 268 15.88 -1.94 -16.75
CA LYS A 268 17.13 -1.70 -17.50
C LYS A 268 17.41 -0.20 -17.66
N PHE A 269 16.39 0.57 -18.01
CA PHE A 269 16.50 2.02 -18.22
C PHE A 269 16.93 2.77 -16.94
N ILE A 270 16.32 2.46 -15.79
CA ILE A 270 16.60 3.18 -14.53
C ILE A 270 17.75 2.59 -13.72
N LYS A 271 18.22 1.38 -14.02
CA LYS A 271 19.32 0.71 -13.29
C LYS A 271 20.52 1.62 -12.97
N PRO A 272 21.11 2.37 -13.92
CA PRO A 272 22.23 3.26 -13.61
C PRO A 272 21.84 4.41 -12.68
N LEU A 273 20.60 4.92 -12.78
CA LEU A 273 20.09 5.99 -11.91
C LEU A 273 19.88 5.49 -10.48
N VAL A 274 19.35 4.26 -10.35
CA VAL A 274 19.15 3.60 -9.05
C VAL A 274 20.50 3.28 -8.39
N GLN A 275 21.48 2.80 -9.15
CA GLN A 275 22.85 2.58 -8.65
C GLN A 275 23.42 3.88 -8.07
N TYR A 276 23.28 4.99 -8.79
CA TYR A 276 23.76 6.28 -8.32
C TYR A 276 22.98 6.81 -7.11
N ASP A 277 21.65 6.64 -7.08
CA ASP A 277 20.80 6.97 -5.91
C ASP A 277 21.14 6.16 -4.65
N LYS A 278 21.71 4.97 -4.82
CA LYS A 278 22.13 4.05 -3.74
C LYS A 278 23.65 4.02 -3.53
N THR A 279 24.39 4.99 -4.08
CA THR A 279 25.83 5.16 -3.81
C THR A 279 26.00 6.23 -2.74
N PRO A 280 26.56 5.90 -1.55
CA PRO A 280 26.79 6.91 -0.52
C PRO A 280 27.99 7.80 -0.89
N ASP A 281 27.99 9.03 -0.37
CA ASP A 281 29.16 9.90 -0.40
C ASP A 281 30.27 9.40 0.56
N ALA A 282 31.41 10.10 0.59
CA ALA A 282 32.53 9.76 1.47
C ALA A 282 32.20 9.78 2.97
N LYS A 283 31.06 10.38 3.36
CA LYS A 283 30.56 10.46 4.74
C LYS A 283 29.48 9.41 5.02
N GLY A 284 29.14 8.56 4.05
CA GLY A 284 28.09 7.54 4.19
C GLY A 284 26.67 8.04 3.91
N ASN A 285 26.49 9.29 3.46
CA ASN A 285 25.17 9.83 3.16
C ASN A 285 24.72 9.44 1.76
N TYR A 286 23.46 9.04 1.63
CA TYR A 286 22.87 8.74 0.33
C TYR A 286 22.15 9.95 -0.27
N PRO A 287 22.10 10.09 -1.61
CA PRO A 287 21.42 11.18 -2.30
C PRO A 287 19.99 11.43 -1.79
N GLY A 288 19.72 12.69 -1.41
CA GLY A 288 18.41 13.19 -0.99
C GLY A 288 17.81 12.58 0.29
N ARG A 289 18.54 11.73 1.02
CA ARG A 289 18.04 11.10 2.26
C ARG A 289 18.29 11.99 3.47
N LEU A 290 17.41 12.98 3.64
CA LEU A 290 17.50 14.02 4.67
C LEU A 290 17.02 13.57 6.04
N ASN A 291 16.06 12.64 6.11
CA ASN A 291 15.58 12.08 7.37
C ASN A 291 16.34 10.79 7.71
N THR A 292 17.35 10.90 8.57
CA THR A 292 18.22 9.78 8.98
C THR A 292 17.56 8.78 9.93
N LEU A 293 16.38 9.10 10.49
CA LEU A 293 15.63 8.21 11.38
C LEU A 293 14.66 7.28 10.63
N ALA A 294 14.42 7.54 9.35
CA ALA A 294 13.49 6.78 8.55
C ALA A 294 14.05 5.40 8.17
N LYS A 295 13.15 4.43 7.96
CA LYS A 295 13.49 3.00 7.75
C LYS A 295 13.08 2.47 6.38
N ASP A 296 12.85 3.38 5.44
CA ASP A 296 12.40 3.16 4.07
C ASP A 296 13.57 2.97 3.06
N TYR A 297 14.77 2.67 3.55
CA TYR A 297 15.91 2.37 2.69
C TYR A 297 15.89 0.91 2.21
N TYR A 298 15.82 0.73 0.89
CA TYR A 298 15.96 -0.56 0.23
C TYR A 298 17.32 -0.66 -0.48
N SER A 299 18.04 -1.77 -0.28
CA SER A 299 19.34 -1.98 -0.94
C SER A 299 19.19 -2.18 -2.46
N MET A 300 20.30 -2.12 -3.19
CA MET A 300 20.32 -2.44 -4.62
C MET A 300 19.85 -3.88 -4.89
N GLU A 301 20.20 -4.81 -4.01
CA GLU A 301 19.78 -6.21 -4.10
C GLU A 301 18.27 -6.38 -3.87
N VAL A 302 17.69 -5.65 -2.90
CA VAL A 302 16.23 -5.63 -2.67
C VAL A 302 15.50 -5.05 -3.88
N TRP A 303 15.99 -3.93 -4.44
CA TRP A 303 15.43 -3.30 -5.64
C TRP A 303 15.41 -4.27 -6.83
N ASP A 304 16.55 -4.90 -7.11
CA ASP A 304 16.70 -5.82 -8.25
C ASP A 304 15.78 -7.04 -8.07
N ALA A 305 15.77 -7.62 -6.88
CA ALA A 305 15.02 -8.83 -6.56
C ALA A 305 13.48 -8.61 -6.51
N ASN A 306 13.02 -7.47 -5.98
CA ASN A 306 11.58 -7.18 -5.91
C ASN A 306 10.99 -6.70 -7.25
N SER A 307 11.81 -6.19 -8.15
CA SER A 307 11.35 -5.98 -9.53
C SER A 307 11.04 -7.31 -10.24
N GLU A 308 11.66 -8.41 -9.78
CA GLU A 308 11.42 -9.78 -10.26
C GLU A 308 10.36 -10.51 -9.43
N PHE A 309 10.69 -11.70 -8.92
CA PHE A 309 9.77 -12.60 -8.23
C PHE A 309 9.96 -12.63 -6.70
N THR A 310 10.91 -11.87 -6.17
CA THR A 310 11.31 -12.01 -4.76
C THR A 310 10.40 -11.18 -3.86
N ARG A 311 9.79 -11.85 -2.88
CA ARG A 311 9.09 -11.21 -1.76
C ARG A 311 10.12 -10.56 -0.83
N VAL A 312 9.98 -9.28 -0.53
CA VAL A 312 10.95 -8.53 0.31
C VAL A 312 10.26 -7.83 1.46
N LYS A 313 11.02 -7.56 2.53
CA LYS A 313 10.52 -6.84 3.70
C LYS A 313 10.30 -5.37 3.36
N THR A 314 9.21 -4.78 3.85
CA THR A 314 8.90 -3.35 3.73
C THR A 314 8.59 -2.75 5.10
N GLN A 315 8.44 -1.43 5.16
CA GLN A 315 7.94 -0.76 6.38
C GLN A 315 6.51 -1.17 6.73
N TYR A 316 5.76 -1.72 5.77
CA TYR A 316 4.40 -2.24 5.91
C TYR A 316 4.35 -3.77 6.01
N ALA A 317 5.38 -4.39 6.60
CA ALA A 317 5.65 -5.83 6.65
C ALA A 317 6.44 -6.37 5.44
N TYR A 318 5.79 -6.67 4.31
CA TYR A 318 6.46 -7.18 3.10
C TYR A 318 5.64 -6.88 1.84
N THR A 319 6.23 -7.12 0.69
CA THR A 319 5.54 -7.05 -0.61
C THR A 319 6.09 -8.12 -1.55
N TYR A 320 5.23 -8.67 -2.42
CA TYR A 320 5.68 -9.59 -3.47
C TYR A 320 6.51 -8.85 -4.52
N GLY A 321 7.30 -9.63 -5.26
CA GLY A 321 7.95 -9.10 -6.46
C GLY A 321 6.90 -8.72 -7.51
N LEU A 322 7.16 -7.67 -8.30
CA LEU A 322 6.21 -7.19 -9.31
C LEU A 322 5.82 -8.30 -10.30
N LYS A 323 6.80 -9.08 -10.79
CA LYS A 323 6.52 -10.20 -11.70
C LYS A 323 5.78 -11.34 -11.02
N TYR A 324 6.05 -11.57 -9.73
CA TYR A 324 5.30 -12.55 -8.94
C TYR A 324 3.83 -12.14 -8.79
N TRP A 325 3.57 -10.89 -8.44
CA TRP A 325 2.20 -10.35 -8.32
C TRP A 325 1.44 -10.55 -9.63
N VAL A 326 2.01 -10.10 -10.74
CA VAL A 326 1.41 -10.22 -12.08
C VAL A 326 1.10 -11.68 -12.41
N LEU A 327 2.02 -12.63 -12.18
CA LEU A 327 1.81 -14.04 -12.51
C LEU A 327 0.62 -14.65 -11.75
N TYR A 328 0.65 -14.54 -10.43
CA TYR A 328 -0.32 -15.21 -9.59
C TYR A 328 -1.68 -14.54 -9.67
N ARG A 329 -1.72 -13.21 -9.82
CA ARG A 329 -2.96 -12.49 -10.06
C ARG A 329 -3.57 -12.84 -11.42
N TYR A 330 -2.75 -12.89 -12.48
CA TYR A 330 -3.17 -13.32 -13.81
C TYR A 330 -3.77 -14.73 -13.76
N ARG A 331 -3.08 -15.70 -13.15
CA ARG A 331 -3.57 -17.08 -12.99
C ARG A 331 -4.91 -17.14 -12.25
N PHE A 332 -5.01 -16.43 -11.13
CA PHE A 332 -6.25 -16.39 -10.35
C PHE A 332 -7.42 -15.86 -11.19
N VAL A 333 -7.24 -14.71 -11.84
CA VAL A 333 -8.29 -14.09 -12.66
C VAL A 333 -8.65 -14.96 -13.86
N CYS A 334 -7.67 -15.54 -14.54
CA CYS A 334 -7.90 -16.46 -15.66
C CYS A 334 -8.75 -17.67 -15.25
N ASN A 335 -8.42 -18.30 -14.11
CA ASN A 335 -9.16 -19.44 -13.60
C ASN A 335 -10.56 -19.05 -13.11
N TYR A 336 -10.65 -17.99 -12.29
CA TYR A 336 -11.91 -17.58 -11.67
C TYR A 336 -12.94 -17.13 -12.72
N TYR A 337 -12.51 -16.35 -13.72
CA TYR A 337 -13.38 -15.84 -14.78
C TYR A 337 -13.41 -16.72 -16.04
N LYS A 338 -12.84 -17.92 -15.99
CA LYS A 338 -12.82 -18.93 -17.07
C LYS A 338 -12.31 -18.36 -18.41
N MET A 339 -11.20 -17.63 -18.35
CA MET A 339 -10.58 -17.01 -19.52
C MET A 339 -9.67 -17.99 -20.26
N ASN A 340 -9.55 -17.83 -21.58
CA ASN A 340 -8.50 -18.48 -22.36
C ASN A 340 -7.20 -17.66 -22.22
N CYS A 341 -6.25 -18.16 -21.44
CA CYS A 341 -5.01 -17.48 -21.08
C CYS A 341 -3.77 -18.22 -21.58
N ASP A 342 -2.64 -17.51 -21.66
CA ASP A 342 -1.39 -18.05 -22.20
C ASP A 342 -0.91 -19.27 -21.38
N SER A 343 -0.83 -20.42 -22.07
CA SER A 343 -0.52 -21.70 -21.45
C SER A 343 0.89 -21.77 -20.84
N VAL A 344 1.84 -20.96 -21.30
CA VAL A 344 3.18 -20.86 -20.71
C VAL A 344 3.07 -20.35 -19.28
N TYR A 345 2.31 -19.28 -19.07
CA TYR A 345 2.15 -18.68 -17.76
C TYR A 345 1.12 -19.40 -16.89
N MET A 346 0.16 -20.12 -17.49
CA MET A 346 -0.78 -20.97 -16.74
C MET A 346 -0.15 -22.30 -16.28
N ASN A 347 1.00 -22.70 -16.83
CA ASN A 347 1.69 -23.92 -16.46
C ASN A 347 2.15 -23.89 -14.98
N GLU A 348 1.70 -24.86 -14.17
CA GLU A 348 2.10 -25.00 -12.76
C GLU A 348 3.60 -25.23 -12.59
N ASN A 349 4.28 -25.74 -13.62
CA ASN A 349 5.73 -25.95 -13.67
C ASN A 349 6.52 -24.73 -14.18
N TYR A 350 5.87 -23.57 -14.39
CA TYR A 350 6.56 -22.33 -14.77
C TYR A 350 7.65 -22.00 -13.75
N ARG A 351 8.90 -21.92 -14.22
CA ARG A 351 10.07 -21.72 -13.36
C ARG A 351 10.44 -20.25 -13.29
N TYR A 352 10.71 -19.79 -12.08
CA TYR A 352 11.27 -18.48 -11.80
C TYR A 352 12.26 -18.59 -10.63
N THR A 353 13.17 -17.62 -10.54
CA THR A 353 14.18 -17.56 -9.49
C THR A 353 13.79 -16.54 -8.43
N VAL A 354 14.06 -16.89 -7.18
CA VAL A 354 13.91 -15.98 -6.02
C VAL A 354 15.30 -15.74 -5.45
N ASN A 355 15.65 -14.47 -5.19
CA ASN A 355 16.89 -14.15 -4.50
C ASN A 355 16.73 -14.45 -3.01
N ARG A 356 17.34 -15.55 -2.56
CA ARG A 356 17.23 -16.06 -1.18
C ARG A 356 17.92 -15.17 -0.14
N ASN A 357 18.83 -14.29 -0.54
CA ASN A 357 19.57 -13.42 0.39
C ASN A 357 18.67 -12.31 0.97
N VAL A 358 17.75 -11.78 0.15
CA VAL A 358 16.86 -10.67 0.50
C VAL A 358 15.39 -11.09 0.59
N GLU A 359 15.12 -12.38 0.38
CA GLU A 359 13.77 -12.93 0.50
C GLU A 359 13.25 -12.78 1.93
N TYR A 360 12.12 -12.10 2.07
CA TYR A 360 11.36 -12.14 3.30
C TYR A 360 10.69 -13.49 3.45
N ARG A 361 11.13 -14.26 4.44
CA ARG A 361 10.49 -15.49 4.89
C ARG A 361 9.76 -15.19 6.19
N ASP A 362 8.56 -15.74 6.31
CA ASP A 362 7.86 -15.70 7.58
C ASP A 362 8.76 -16.33 8.64
N PRO A 363 8.83 -15.79 9.86
CA PRO A 363 9.56 -16.42 10.93
C PRO A 363 9.02 -17.84 11.06
N VAL A 364 9.88 -18.82 10.77
CA VAL A 364 9.53 -20.25 10.79
C VAL A 364 8.97 -20.55 12.17
N SER A 365 7.67 -20.90 12.23
CA SER A 365 7.15 -21.60 13.40
C SER A 365 7.83 -22.98 13.40
N PRO A 366 8.37 -23.49 14.52
CA PRO A 366 9.23 -24.67 14.54
C PRO A 366 8.66 -25.97 13.96
N ASN A 367 7.40 -26.00 13.53
CA ASN A 367 6.77 -27.18 12.94
C ASN A 367 6.19 -26.88 11.56
N THR A 368 7.05 -26.94 10.54
CA THR A 368 6.61 -27.38 9.20
C THR A 368 7.77 -28.04 8.47
N ILE A 369 8.12 -29.26 8.88
CA ILE A 369 8.79 -30.21 7.99
C ILE A 369 7.71 -30.80 7.11
N THR A 370 7.60 -30.32 5.88
CA THR A 370 7.30 -31.14 4.70
C THR A 370 7.41 -30.30 3.43
N ARG A 371 8.53 -30.47 2.71
CA ARG A 371 8.50 -30.79 1.28
C ARG A 371 9.85 -31.37 0.87
N THR A 372 9.74 -32.58 0.35
CA THR A 372 10.75 -33.44 -0.24
C THR A 372 11.62 -32.70 -1.26
N SER A 373 12.90 -32.50 -0.92
CA SER A 373 13.96 -32.30 -1.88
C SER A 373 14.48 -33.67 -2.32
N ASN A 374 13.99 -34.19 -3.45
CA ASN A 374 14.66 -35.26 -4.15
C ASN A 374 15.91 -34.68 -4.83
N THR A 375 17.06 -34.86 -4.22
CA THR A 375 18.35 -34.82 -4.90
C THR A 375 19.05 -36.14 -4.62
N ASN A 376 18.98 -37.05 -5.59
CA ASN A 376 19.93 -38.14 -5.70
C ASN A 376 21.31 -37.55 -5.90
N ASN A 377 22.25 -37.84 -5.01
CA ASN A 377 23.66 -37.97 -5.35
C ASN A 377 24.29 -38.99 -4.41
N ASN A 378 24.61 -40.15 -5.00
CA ASN A 378 25.54 -41.11 -4.43
C ASN A 378 26.94 -40.51 -4.43
N MET A 379 27.60 -40.46 -3.27
CA MET A 379 29.00 -40.87 -3.18
C MET A 379 29.39 -41.14 -1.72
N ALA A 380 30.26 -42.15 -1.58
CA ALA A 380 30.45 -42.96 -0.40
C ALA A 380 31.40 -42.35 0.65
N ARG A 381 31.08 -42.70 1.91
CA ARG A 381 31.94 -43.01 3.07
C ARG A 381 33.34 -42.38 3.14
N THR A 382 33.57 -41.66 4.24
CA THR A 382 34.53 -42.14 5.27
C THR A 382 34.19 -41.57 6.64
N SER A 383 34.12 -42.48 7.61
CA SER A 383 33.95 -42.28 9.04
C SER A 383 35.22 -41.73 9.69
N ASN A 384 35.07 -40.79 10.63
CA ASN A 384 35.97 -40.71 11.78
C ASN A 384 35.24 -40.07 12.97
N THR A 385 35.03 -40.90 13.98
CA THR A 385 34.62 -40.57 15.34
C THR A 385 35.77 -39.85 16.06
N ASN A 386 35.47 -38.75 16.75
CA ASN A 386 36.26 -38.36 17.91
C ASN A 386 35.37 -37.64 18.94
N ASN A 387 35.21 -38.30 20.07
CA ASN A 387 34.70 -37.76 21.32
C ASN A 387 35.71 -36.75 21.89
N ARG A 388 35.25 -35.55 22.29
CA ARG A 388 35.72 -34.94 23.55
C ARG A 388 34.85 -33.78 24.04
N SER A 389 34.37 -33.98 25.26
CA SER A 389 34.27 -33.05 26.38
C SER A 389 33.44 -31.77 26.22
N SER A 390 32.24 -31.86 26.79
CA SER A 390 31.41 -30.76 27.28
C SER A 390 32.16 -29.89 28.31
N THR A 391 32.40 -28.64 27.96
CA THR A 391 32.67 -27.56 28.92
C THR A 391 31.36 -26.84 29.22
N ALA A 392 30.93 -26.93 30.48
CA ALA A 392 29.75 -26.24 30.98
C ALA A 392 30.02 -24.73 31.03
N VAL A 393 29.31 -23.96 30.20
CA VAL A 393 29.22 -22.51 30.35
C VAL A 393 27.96 -22.20 31.16
N SER A 394 28.20 -21.63 32.33
CA SER A 394 27.22 -21.12 33.29
C SER A 394 26.13 -20.28 32.60
N ARG A 395 24.87 -20.71 32.75
CA ARG A 395 23.70 -19.87 32.47
C ARG A 395 23.63 -18.79 33.54
N ASN A 396 23.99 -17.57 33.19
CA ASN A 396 23.57 -16.41 33.96
C ASN A 396 22.05 -16.36 33.98
N SER A 397 21.50 -16.47 35.19
CA SER A 397 20.12 -16.18 35.54
C SER A 397 19.76 -14.78 35.06
N ALA A 398 19.00 -14.70 33.96
CA ALA A 398 18.33 -13.47 33.56
C ALA A 398 17.21 -13.22 34.58
N THR A 399 17.45 -12.27 35.49
CA THR A 399 16.42 -11.71 36.36
C THR A 399 15.25 -11.24 35.49
N ARG A 400 14.09 -11.87 35.67
CA ARG A 400 12.86 -11.59 34.93
C ARG A 400 12.45 -10.15 35.22
N LYS A 401 12.57 -9.26 34.23
CA LYS A 401 12.21 -7.84 34.35
C LYS A 401 10.74 -7.74 34.76
N VAL A 402 10.47 -7.21 35.96
CA VAL A 402 9.11 -7.01 36.48
C VAL A 402 8.47 -5.85 35.72
N ILE A 403 7.42 -6.15 34.97
CA ILE A 403 6.69 -5.18 34.16
C ILE A 403 5.83 -4.30 35.07
N GLN A 404 5.98 -2.99 34.99
CA GLN A 404 5.32 -2.04 35.91
C GLN A 404 4.03 -1.45 35.36
N CYS A 405 3.92 -1.29 34.03
CA CYS A 405 2.77 -0.73 33.33
C CYS A 405 2.54 -1.43 32.00
N TRP A 406 1.30 -1.35 31.50
CA TRP A 406 0.90 -2.05 30.28
C TRP A 406 1.72 -1.66 29.05
N SER A 407 2.17 -0.40 28.98
CA SER A 407 2.94 0.11 27.84
C SER A 407 4.30 -0.58 27.68
N GLU A 408 4.89 -1.13 28.75
CA GLU A 408 6.18 -1.82 28.65
C GLU A 408 6.09 -3.11 27.83
N LEU A 409 4.89 -3.71 27.73
CA LEU A 409 4.66 -4.85 26.86
C LEU A 409 4.69 -4.47 25.38
N THR A 410 4.32 -3.23 25.03
CA THR A 410 4.35 -2.68 23.67
C THR A 410 5.64 -1.89 23.39
N ASN A 411 6.70 -2.11 24.19
CA ASN A 411 7.99 -1.42 24.10
C ASN A 411 7.95 0.10 24.42
N HIS A 412 6.96 0.55 25.19
CA HIS A 412 6.84 1.93 25.67
C HIS A 412 7.05 2.05 27.18
N GLU A 413 7.79 3.06 27.63
CA GLU A 413 8.09 3.25 29.07
C GLU A 413 6.84 3.62 29.88
N CYS A 414 6.83 3.29 31.18
CA CYS A 414 5.84 3.84 32.10
C CYS A 414 6.04 5.34 32.28
N CYS A 415 4.93 6.06 32.48
CA CYS A 415 5.02 7.48 32.74
C CYS A 415 5.74 7.74 34.07
N PRO A 416 6.62 8.77 34.13
CA PRO A 416 7.15 9.23 35.41
C PRO A 416 6.00 9.75 36.28
N SER A 417 6.18 9.74 37.60
CA SER A 417 5.15 10.18 38.56
C SER A 417 4.68 11.62 38.37
N THR A 418 5.43 12.44 37.63
CA THR A 418 5.09 13.82 37.27
C THR A 418 4.09 13.93 36.12
N VAL A 419 3.91 12.87 35.32
CA VAL A 419 2.93 12.82 34.24
C VAL A 419 1.73 12.04 34.75
N THR A 420 0.65 12.75 35.08
CA THR A 420 -0.60 12.16 35.58
C THR A 420 -1.78 12.41 34.65
N THR A 421 -1.63 13.31 33.67
CA THR A 421 -2.68 13.65 32.72
C THR A 421 -2.83 12.56 31.66
N VAL A 422 -4.00 11.93 31.63
CA VAL A 422 -4.39 11.02 30.54
C VAL A 422 -4.59 11.83 29.27
N THR A 423 -3.72 11.62 28.30
CA THR A 423 -3.74 12.32 27.00
C THR A 423 -4.40 11.47 25.91
N TYR A 424 -4.37 10.15 26.09
CA TYR A 424 -4.94 9.19 25.16
C TYR A 424 -5.32 7.91 25.92
N ARG A 425 -6.36 7.22 25.46
CA ARG A 425 -6.82 5.95 26.04
C ARG A 425 -7.03 4.94 24.93
N ASP A 426 -6.48 3.75 25.11
CA ASP A 426 -6.71 2.61 24.21
C ASP A 426 -7.05 1.33 25.01
N GLU A 427 -6.98 0.19 24.35
CA GLU A 427 -7.28 -1.13 24.92
C GLU A 427 -6.23 -1.64 25.93
N TYR A 428 -5.05 -1.01 25.99
CA TYR A 428 -3.98 -1.32 26.93
C TYR A 428 -3.98 -0.35 28.13
N GLY A 429 -4.81 0.70 28.08
CA GLY A 429 -5.11 1.58 29.21
C GLY A 429 -4.97 3.07 28.90
N ASP A 430 -4.68 3.83 29.95
CA ASP A 430 -4.42 5.26 29.94
C ASP A 430 -2.97 5.54 29.56
N TRP A 431 -2.78 6.52 28.68
CA TRP A 431 -1.49 6.97 28.18
C TRP A 431 -1.30 8.45 28.49
N GLY A 432 -0.07 8.80 28.86
CA GLY A 432 0.39 10.17 29.01
C GLY A 432 1.45 10.52 27.98
N PHE A 433 1.66 11.81 27.76
CA PHE A 433 2.79 12.31 26.98
C PHE A 433 3.79 13.00 27.91
N ASP A 434 5.00 12.47 28.00
CA ASP A 434 6.10 13.11 28.74
C ASP A 434 6.70 14.21 27.86
N TYR A 435 6.34 15.46 28.15
CA TYR A 435 6.83 16.63 27.40
C TYR A 435 8.34 16.88 27.57
N ASN A 436 8.95 16.43 28.67
CA ASN A 436 10.39 16.57 28.88
C ASN A 436 11.16 15.59 27.98
N LYS A 437 10.69 14.34 27.88
CA LYS A 437 11.29 13.31 27.03
C LYS A 437 10.73 13.25 25.60
N LYS A 438 9.71 14.06 25.30
CA LYS A 438 8.96 14.11 24.03
C LYS A 438 8.52 12.72 23.54
N ARG A 439 7.97 11.89 24.42
CA ARG A 439 7.53 10.52 24.09
C ARG A 439 6.24 10.13 24.81
N TRP A 440 5.51 9.19 24.22
CA TRP A 440 4.36 8.54 24.85
C TRP A 440 4.80 7.55 25.94
N CYS A 441 4.03 7.49 27.02
CA CYS A 441 4.26 6.61 28.16
C CYS A 441 2.93 6.07 28.72
N GLY A 442 2.97 4.90 29.37
CA GLY A 442 1.79 4.26 29.96
C GLY A 442 1.52 4.71 31.39
N LEU A 443 0.26 5.07 31.68
CA LEU A 443 -0.22 5.42 33.03
C LEU A 443 -0.87 4.23 33.74
N THR A 444 -1.44 3.27 32.98
CA THR A 444 -2.09 2.10 33.57
C THR A 444 -1.05 1.09 34.09
N ARG A 445 -1.06 0.90 35.42
CA ARG A 445 -0.23 -0.12 36.08
C ARG A 445 -0.55 -1.51 35.55
N TYR A 446 0.51 -2.30 35.36
CA TYR A 446 0.37 -3.68 34.97
C TYR A 446 0.20 -4.53 36.23
N LYS A 447 -0.95 -5.21 36.31
CA LYS A 447 -1.13 -6.30 37.25
C LYS A 447 -1.20 -7.56 36.41
N GLU A 448 -0.17 -8.41 36.52
CA GLU A 448 -0.14 -9.68 35.79
C GLU A 448 -1.39 -10.48 36.19
N PRO A 449 -2.33 -10.72 35.26
CA PRO A 449 -3.53 -11.47 35.58
C PRO A 449 -3.11 -12.91 35.88
N THR A 450 -3.64 -13.51 36.94
CA THR A 450 -3.44 -14.94 37.22
C THR A 450 -4.02 -15.73 36.05
N PRO A 451 -3.20 -16.40 35.22
CA PRO A 451 -3.69 -17.14 34.07
C PRO A 451 -4.58 -18.29 34.52
N ASP A 452 -5.47 -18.76 33.66
CA ASP A 452 -6.16 -20.03 33.89
C ASP A 452 -5.10 -21.14 34.06
N LYS A 453 -5.38 -22.13 34.92
CA LYS A 453 -4.48 -23.29 35.12
C LYS A 453 -4.08 -23.95 33.79
N VAL A 454 -4.96 -23.89 32.79
CA VAL A 454 -4.71 -24.35 31.42
C VAL A 454 -5.25 -23.32 30.44
N CYS A 455 -4.36 -22.80 29.62
CA CYS A 455 -4.69 -21.90 28.53
C CYS A 455 -5.07 -22.71 27.28
N TRP A 456 -6.35 -22.69 26.93
CA TRP A 456 -6.93 -23.54 25.89
C TRP A 456 -6.35 -23.28 24.48
N SER A 457 -5.79 -22.10 24.23
CA SER A 457 -5.20 -21.74 22.94
C SER A 457 -3.77 -22.25 22.75
N LYS A 458 -3.06 -22.60 23.84
CA LYS A 458 -1.69 -23.11 23.77
C LYS A 458 -1.57 -24.42 23.00
N PRO A 459 -2.44 -25.43 23.22
CA PRO A 459 -2.48 -26.64 22.39
C PRO A 459 -2.69 -26.36 20.89
N LEU A 460 -3.33 -25.24 20.54
CA LEU A 460 -3.56 -24.80 19.16
C LEU A 460 -2.40 -23.96 18.60
N GLY A 461 -1.33 -23.76 19.37
CA GLY A 461 -0.14 -22.99 18.95
C GLY A 461 -0.21 -21.48 19.22
N TYR A 462 -1.18 -21.02 20.02
CA TYR A 462 -1.39 -19.59 20.29
C TYR A 462 -1.25 -19.26 21.79
N ASP A 463 -0.64 -18.12 22.09
CA ASP A 463 -0.47 -17.65 23.46
C ASP A 463 -1.81 -17.28 24.12
N CYS A 464 -1.79 -17.10 25.44
CA CYS A 464 -2.95 -16.67 26.20
C CYS A 464 -3.05 -15.16 26.13
N CYS A 465 -4.23 -14.63 25.81
CA CYS A 465 -4.41 -13.19 25.87
C CYS A 465 -4.25 -12.72 27.30
N LYS A 466 -3.56 -11.59 27.48
CA LYS A 466 -3.49 -10.83 28.72
C LYS A 466 -4.68 -9.87 28.84
N SER A 467 -5.17 -9.36 27.71
CA SER A 467 -6.35 -8.52 27.51
C SER A 467 -7.62 -9.35 27.35
N CYS A 468 -8.77 -8.69 27.53
CA CYS A 468 -10.09 -9.28 27.49
C CYS A 468 -10.89 -8.92 26.23
N LYS A 469 -10.25 -8.26 25.25
CA LYS A 469 -10.90 -7.83 24.02
C LYS A 469 -11.04 -8.99 23.03
N VAL A 470 -12.29 -9.37 22.75
CA VAL A 470 -12.63 -10.42 21.80
C VAL A 470 -12.72 -9.85 20.39
N TYR A 471 -11.92 -10.38 19.46
CA TYR A 471 -11.92 -10.03 18.05
C TYR A 471 -12.63 -11.06 17.17
N LEU A 472 -12.61 -12.33 17.60
CA LEU A 472 -13.24 -13.44 16.90
C LEU A 472 -13.73 -14.45 17.94
N LYS A 473 -14.82 -15.16 17.64
CA LYS A 473 -15.28 -16.30 18.44
C LYS A 473 -15.55 -17.46 17.51
N ASP A 474 -15.00 -18.62 17.82
CA ASP A 474 -15.18 -19.86 17.06
C ASP A 474 -15.55 -21.02 18.00
N GLU A 475 -15.49 -22.25 17.49
CA GLU A 475 -15.77 -23.48 18.23
C GLU A 475 -14.76 -23.76 19.36
N ASN A 476 -13.55 -23.20 19.28
CA ASN A 476 -12.50 -23.40 20.27
C ASN A 476 -12.59 -22.38 21.43
N GLY A 477 -13.01 -21.15 21.14
CA GLY A 477 -13.17 -20.13 22.17
C GLY A 477 -13.26 -18.70 21.63
N SER A 478 -13.11 -17.73 22.54
CA SER A 478 -13.02 -16.32 22.20
C SER A 478 -11.56 -15.94 21.96
N TRP A 479 -11.24 -15.34 20.83
CA TRP A 479 -9.89 -14.99 20.42
C TRP A 479 -9.64 -13.49 20.54
N GLY A 480 -8.43 -13.13 21.00
CA GLY A 480 -7.91 -11.78 21.03
C GLY A 480 -6.72 -11.60 20.09
N ILE A 481 -6.32 -10.35 19.86
CA ILE A 481 -5.09 -10.02 19.13
C ILE A 481 -4.21 -9.17 20.04
N GLU A 482 -2.99 -9.63 20.29
CA GLU A 482 -1.98 -8.94 21.08
C GLU A 482 -0.63 -8.98 20.36
N PHE A 483 0.05 -7.84 20.25
CA PHE A 483 1.33 -7.73 19.53
C PHE A 483 1.27 -8.29 18.08
N ASN A 484 0.15 -8.05 17.40
CA ASN A 484 -0.16 -8.60 16.06
C ASN A 484 -0.15 -10.14 15.98
N ARG A 485 -0.41 -10.83 17.10
CA ARG A 485 -0.55 -12.29 17.15
C ARG A 485 -1.90 -12.65 17.76
N TRP A 486 -2.48 -13.73 17.25
CA TRP A 486 -3.68 -14.31 17.84
C TRP A 486 -3.36 -14.93 19.20
N CYS A 487 -4.26 -14.74 20.15
CA CYS A 487 -4.19 -15.32 21.47
C CYS A 487 -5.59 -15.79 21.92
N GLY A 488 -5.64 -16.75 22.86
CA GLY A 488 -6.91 -17.21 23.43
C GLY A 488 -7.33 -16.38 24.63
N ILE A 489 -8.53 -15.82 24.60
CA ILE A 489 -9.12 -15.06 25.72
C ILE A 489 -9.34 -16.01 26.89
N GLN A 490 -8.84 -15.61 28.05
CA GLN A 490 -8.86 -16.41 29.27
C GLN A 490 -10.15 -16.22 30.07
N SER A 491 -10.46 -17.15 30.95
CA SER A 491 -11.70 -17.16 31.73
C SER A 491 -11.84 -15.98 32.68
N TYR A 492 -10.74 -15.39 33.14
CA TYR A 492 -10.77 -14.19 33.97
C TYR A 492 -11.39 -12.97 33.27
N CYS A 493 -11.51 -13.01 31.94
CA CYS A 493 -12.18 -11.99 31.14
C CYS A 493 -13.70 -12.10 31.10
N LYS A 494 -14.28 -13.12 31.73
CA LYS A 494 -15.74 -13.33 31.83
C LYS A 494 -16.36 -12.65 33.05
N LYS A 495 -15.76 -11.57 33.57
CA LYS A 495 -16.29 -10.81 34.71
C LYS A 495 -17.10 -9.61 34.27
#